data_AF-A0A136NA68-F1
#
_entry.id   AF-A0A136NA68-F1
#
_cell.length_a   1.000
_cell.length_b   1.000
_cell.length_c   1.000
_cell.angle_alpha   90.00
_cell.angle_beta   90.00
_cell.angle_gamma   90.00
#
_symmetry.space_group_name_H-M   'P 1'
#
loop_
_entity.id
_entity.type
_entity.pdbx_description
1 polymer ?
#
loop_
_entity_poly.entity_id
_entity_poly.type
_entity_poly.pdbx_seq_one_letter_code
_entity_poly.pdbx_strand_id
1 'polypeptide(L)'
;MVLFVLYHINLRKKVKFKHVLLTVFIVLLIDQWSKIYIKTHFFYGEEVNVIGEWFKLHFIENEGMAFGMKFGEEWGKIFLTLFRIVAVIWGGFFIKNTLIKEKISQWTHFL
;
A
#
# COMPACT_ATOMS: atom_id res chain seq x y z
N MET A 1 -25.61 31.47 -6.36
CA MET A 1 -25.40 31.30 -4.90
C MET A 1 -25.74 29.89 -4.40
N VAL A 2 -26.91 29.31 -4.75
CA VAL A 2 -27.31 27.95 -4.31
C VAL A 2 -26.43 26.81 -4.86
N LEU A 3 -25.94 26.92 -6.10
CA LEU A 3 -25.03 25.92 -6.70
C LEU A 3 -23.63 25.87 -6.03
N PHE A 4 -23.16 27.00 -5.50
CA PHE A 4 -21.86 27.10 -4.82
C PHE A 4 -21.89 26.45 -3.43
N VAL A 5 -23.06 26.48 -2.77
CA VAL A 5 -23.29 25.84 -1.47
C VAL A 5 -23.38 24.30 -1.61
N LEU A 6 -24.03 23.80 -2.67
CA LEU A 6 -24.08 22.35 -2.95
C LEU A 6 -22.71 21.77 -3.34
N TYR A 7 -21.88 22.54 -4.05
CA TYR A 7 -20.51 22.14 -4.39
C TYR A 7 -19.65 21.91 -3.13
N HIS A 8 -19.82 22.73 -2.09
CA HIS A 8 -19.07 22.58 -0.86
C HIS A 8 -19.56 21.42 0.03
N ILE A 9 -20.83 21.02 -0.10
CA ILE A 9 -21.45 19.97 0.74
C ILE A 9 -21.02 18.54 0.31
N ASN A 10 -20.70 18.28 -0.96
CA ASN A 10 -20.52 16.91 -1.45
C ASN A 10 -19.07 16.34 -1.38
N LEU A 11 -18.08 17.10 -0.89
CA LEU A 11 -16.67 16.66 -0.84
C LEU A 11 -16.25 16.02 0.49
N ARG A 12 -17.18 15.69 1.39
CA ARG A 12 -16.85 15.31 2.77
C ARG A 12 -17.32 13.91 3.18
N LYS A 13 -17.24 12.90 2.29
CA LYS A 13 -17.36 11.51 2.75
C LYS A 13 -16.16 11.15 3.63
N LYS A 14 -16.35 11.16 4.95
CA LYS A 14 -15.34 10.64 5.89
C LYS A 14 -15.16 9.14 5.63
N VAL A 15 -13.99 8.76 5.14
CA VAL A 15 -13.58 7.35 5.09
C VAL A 15 -13.61 6.82 6.52
N LYS A 16 -14.51 5.87 6.82
CA LYS A 16 -14.59 5.27 8.15
C LYS A 16 -13.44 4.28 8.30
N PHE A 17 -12.84 4.21 9.48
CA PHE A 17 -11.73 3.29 9.78
C PHE A 17 -12.01 1.83 9.37
N LYS A 18 -13.27 1.36 9.51
CA LYS A 18 -13.71 0.04 9.04
C LYS A 18 -13.46 -0.19 7.54
N HIS A 19 -13.64 0.83 6.69
CA HIS A 19 -13.35 0.71 5.26
C HIS A 19 -11.85 0.60 5.01
N VAL A 20 -11.02 1.35 5.75
CA VAL A 20 -9.55 1.22 5.67
C VAL A 20 -9.12 -0.18 6.04
N LEU A 21 -9.60 -0.71 7.17
CA LEU A 21 -9.30 -2.08 7.61
C LEU A 21 -9.77 -3.12 6.58
N LEU A 22 -10.98 -2.96 6.04
CA LEU A 22 -11.51 -3.87 5.03
C LEU A 22 -10.66 -3.84 3.76
N THR A 23 -10.26 -2.66 3.28
CA THR A 23 -9.39 -2.51 2.12
C THR A 23 -8.03 -3.18 2.36
N VAL A 24 -7.38 -2.92 3.50
CA VAL A 24 -6.10 -3.55 3.84
C VAL A 24 -6.25 -5.08 3.91
N PHE A 25 -7.31 -5.58 4.54
CA PHE A 25 -7.57 -7.01 4.65
C PHE A 25 -7.75 -7.67 3.28
N ILE A 26 -8.56 -7.08 2.39
CA ILE A 26 -8.78 -7.62 1.03
C ILE A 26 -7.48 -7.64 0.23
N VAL A 27 -6.68 -6.57 0.29
CA VAL A 27 -5.40 -6.51 -0.43
C VAL A 27 -4.44 -7.59 0.07
N LEU A 28 -4.32 -7.78 1.39
CA LEU A 28 -3.49 -8.84 1.96
C LEU A 28 -4.00 -10.23 1.58
N LEU A 29 -5.32 -10.44 1.58
CA LEU A 29 -5.92 -11.71 1.20
C LEU A 29 -5.60 -12.07 -0.26
N ILE A 30 -5.75 -11.11 -1.19
CA ILE A 30 -5.43 -11.31 -2.60
C ILE A 30 -3.93 -11.58 -2.78
N ASP A 31 -3.05 -10.81 -2.12
CA ASP A 31 -1.60 -10.99 -2.19
C ASP A 31 -1.16 -12.39 -1.72
N GLN A 32 -1.67 -12.85 -0.58
CA GLN A 32 -1.34 -14.16 -0.05
C GLN A 32 -1.92 -15.27 -0.93
N TRP A 33 -3.16 -15.13 -1.38
CA TRP A 33 -3.79 -16.12 -2.23
C TRP A 33 -3.07 -16.26 -3.57
N SER A 34 -2.72 -15.15 -4.23
CA SER A 34 -1.97 -15.21 -5.50
C SER A 34 -0.59 -15.83 -5.31
N LYS A 35 0.12 -15.54 -4.21
CA LYS A 35 1.41 -16.16 -3.90
C LYS A 35 1.28 -17.67 -3.72
N ILE A 36 0.27 -18.12 -2.99
CA ILE A 36 0.00 -19.55 -2.79
C ILE A 36 -0.31 -20.22 -4.13
N TYR A 37 -1.18 -19.62 -4.94
CA TYR A 37 -1.53 -20.14 -6.27
C TYR A 37 -0.30 -20.33 -7.15
N ILE A 38 0.54 -19.28 -7.31
CA ILE A 38 1.75 -19.36 -8.13
C ILE A 38 2.70 -20.44 -7.60
N LYS A 39 2.97 -20.48 -6.28
CA LYS A 39 3.88 -21.48 -5.68
C LYS A 39 3.41 -22.93 -5.79
N THR A 40 2.12 -23.16 -6.01
CA THR A 40 1.52 -24.52 -6.04
C THR A 40 1.21 -25.02 -7.45
N HIS A 41 1.12 -24.12 -8.43
CA HIS A 41 0.68 -24.46 -9.78
C HIS A 41 1.75 -24.19 -10.86
N PHE A 42 2.87 -23.56 -10.50
CA PHE A 42 3.96 -23.21 -11.43
C PHE A 42 5.28 -23.83 -10.98
N PHE A 43 6.11 -24.19 -11.95
CA PHE A 43 7.51 -24.51 -11.73
C PHE A 43 8.36 -23.24 -11.60
N TYR A 44 9.44 -23.30 -10.82
CA TYR A 44 10.34 -22.15 -10.67
C TYR A 44 10.92 -21.74 -12.03
N GLY A 45 10.82 -20.45 -12.38
CA GLY A 45 11.23 -19.93 -13.68
C GLY A 45 10.25 -20.19 -14.83
N GLU A 46 9.08 -20.78 -14.57
CA GLU A 46 8.04 -20.96 -15.57
C GLU A 46 7.46 -19.61 -16.00
N GLU A 47 7.30 -19.45 -17.31
CA GLU A 47 6.64 -18.31 -17.94
C GLU A 47 5.36 -18.74 -18.66
N VAL A 48 4.24 -18.08 -18.38
CA VAL A 48 2.95 -18.27 -19.06
C VAL A 48 2.44 -16.94 -19.60
N ASN A 49 2.27 -16.83 -20.91
CA ASN A 49 1.65 -15.69 -21.58
C ASN A 49 0.13 -15.71 -21.34
N VAL A 50 -0.39 -14.70 -20.66
CA VAL A 50 -1.82 -14.60 -20.30
C VAL A 50 -2.56 -13.71 -21.29
N ILE A 51 -1.97 -12.59 -21.71
CA ILE A 51 -2.55 -11.70 -22.74
C ILE A 51 -1.47 -11.36 -23.76
N GLY A 52 -1.44 -12.13 -24.84
CA GLY A 52 -0.41 -12.02 -25.88
C GLY A 52 1.00 -12.01 -25.29
N GLU A 53 1.87 -11.20 -25.85
CA GLU A 53 3.26 -11.02 -25.37
C GLU A 53 3.39 -9.91 -24.30
N TRP A 54 2.29 -9.22 -23.94
CA TRP A 54 2.34 -8.06 -23.04
C TRP A 54 2.20 -8.44 -21.56
N PHE A 55 1.29 -9.37 -21.25
CA PHE A 55 1.08 -9.83 -19.87
C PHE A 55 1.45 -11.29 -19.74
N LYS A 56 2.51 -11.55 -18.97
CA LYS A 56 2.98 -12.88 -18.64
C LYS A 56 3.12 -13.08 -17.13
N LEU A 57 2.82 -14.29 -16.68
CA LEU A 57 3.13 -14.75 -15.34
C LEU A 57 4.48 -15.45 -15.40
N HIS A 58 5.49 -14.87 -14.74
CA HIS A 58 6.79 -15.50 -14.55
C HIS A 58 6.95 -15.81 -13.07
N PHE A 59 7.08 -17.08 -12.71
CA PHE A 59 7.36 -17.45 -11.33
C PHE A 59 8.83 -17.19 -10.96
N ILE A 60 9.06 -16.06 -10.29
CA ILE A 60 10.37 -15.68 -9.73
C ILE A 60 10.20 -15.47 -8.23
N GLU A 61 11.13 -16.01 -7.44
CA GLU A 61 11.22 -15.68 -6.02
C GLU A 61 12.15 -14.48 -5.84
N ASN A 62 11.63 -13.41 -5.24
CA ASN A 62 12.44 -12.29 -4.81
C ASN A 62 12.89 -12.50 -3.35
N GLU A 63 14.20 -12.55 -3.12
CA GLU A 63 14.82 -12.67 -1.79
C GLU A 63 14.52 -11.48 -0.85
N GLY A 64 13.88 -10.43 -1.35
CA GLY A 64 13.35 -9.31 -0.58
C GLY A 64 13.76 -7.93 -1.11
N MET A 65 14.60 -7.87 -2.14
CA MET A 65 15.18 -6.63 -2.65
C MET A 65 14.74 -6.34 -4.09
N ALA A 66 14.45 -5.08 -4.39
CA ALA A 66 14.19 -4.66 -5.77
C ALA A 66 15.51 -4.55 -6.55
N PHE A 67 15.44 -4.65 -7.88
CA PHE A 67 16.58 -4.42 -8.79
C PHE A 67 17.79 -5.36 -8.62
N GLY A 68 17.58 -6.57 -8.09
CA GLY A 68 18.66 -7.56 -7.95
C GLY A 68 19.75 -7.18 -6.95
N MET A 69 19.53 -6.14 -6.13
CA MET A 69 20.46 -5.78 -5.07
C MET A 69 20.52 -6.93 -4.06
N LYS A 70 21.72 -7.38 -3.70
CA LYS A 70 21.96 -8.39 -2.66
C LYS A 70 22.86 -7.81 -1.57
N PHE A 71 22.28 -6.96 -0.70
CA PHE A 71 23.00 -6.48 0.48
C PHE A 71 23.06 -7.60 1.52
N GLY A 72 24.19 -8.32 1.58
CA GLY A 72 24.49 -9.39 2.56
C GLY A 72 23.27 -10.22 2.98
N GLU A 73 23.03 -11.36 2.33
CA GLU A 73 21.78 -12.17 2.36
C GLU A 73 20.88 -12.03 3.60
N GLU A 74 21.42 -12.17 4.81
CA GLU A 74 20.67 -12.04 6.07
C GLU A 74 20.46 -10.57 6.52
N TRP A 75 21.50 -9.75 6.46
CA TRP A 75 21.48 -8.35 6.90
C TRP A 75 20.56 -7.47 6.05
N GLY A 76 20.45 -7.75 4.75
CA GLY A 76 19.53 -7.03 3.85
C GLY A 76 18.06 -7.23 4.25
N LYS A 77 17.69 -8.45 4.63
CA LYS A 77 16.31 -8.77 5.07
C LYS A 77 15.96 -8.08 6.39
N ILE A 78 16.91 -8.04 7.33
CA ILE A 78 16.76 -7.32 8.60
C ILE A 78 16.60 -5.82 8.34
N PHE A 79 17.47 -5.23 7.51
CA PHE A 79 17.39 -3.82 7.13
C PHE A 79 16.03 -3.47 6.53
N LEU A 80 15.52 -4.27 5.58
CA LEU A 80 14.21 -4.05 4.96
C LEU A 80 13.06 -4.09 5.96
N THR A 81 13.13 -5.00 6.93
CA THR A 81 12.14 -5.11 8.00
C THR A 81 12.17 -3.88 8.90
N LEU A 82 13.37 -3.43 9.31
CA LEU A 82 13.55 -2.23 10.11
C LEU A 82 13.12 -0.97 9.37
N PHE A 83 13.52 -0.83 8.10
CA PHE A 83 13.14 0.27 7.24
C PHE A 83 11.60 0.41 7.15
N ARG A 84 10.89 -0.71 6.98
CA ARG A 84 9.41 -0.72 6.95
C ARG A 84 8.82 -0.20 8.26
N ILE A 85 9.33 -0.64 9.41
CA ILE A 85 8.86 -0.19 10.73
C ILE A 85 9.08 1.32 10.86
N VAL A 86 10.28 1.81 10.54
CA VAL A 86 10.61 3.24 10.58
C VAL A 86 9.70 4.04 9.65
N ALA A 87 9.45 3.55 8.43
CA ALA A 87 8.56 4.22 7.47
C ALA A 87 7.11 4.31 7.97
N VAL A 88 6.59 3.26 8.63
CA VAL A 88 5.25 3.28 9.22
C VAL A 88 5.17 4.28 10.39
N ILE A 89 6.16 4.29 11.28
CA ILE A 89 6.21 5.23 12.41
C ILE A 89 6.29 6.67 11.89
N TRP A 90 7.20 6.93 10.96
CA TRP A 90 7.40 8.24 10.36
C TRP A 90 6.16 8.72 9.60
N GLY A 91 5.56 7.85 8.77
CA GLY A 91 4.32 8.15 8.06
C GLY A 91 3.16 8.45 9.02
N GLY A 92 3.02 7.69 10.10
CA GLY A 92 2.02 7.95 11.14
C GLY A 92 2.23 9.29 11.85
N PHE A 93 3.47 9.62 12.22
CA PHE A 93 3.83 10.92 12.79
C PHE A 93 3.55 12.07 11.83
N PHE A 94 3.96 11.94 10.56
CA PHE A 94 3.74 12.95 9.53
C PHE A 94 2.25 13.22 9.37
N ILE A 95 1.43 12.19 9.14
CA ILE A 95 -0.03 12.33 9.00
C ILE A 95 -0.64 13.02 10.21
N LYS A 96 -0.24 12.65 11.43
CA LYS A 96 -0.75 13.28 12.66
C LYS A 96 -0.36 14.76 12.75
N ASN A 97 0.86 15.10 12.41
CA ASN A 97 1.39 16.45 12.64
C ASN A 97 1.12 17.44 11.51
N THR A 98 0.96 17.00 10.28
CA THR A 98 0.63 17.88 9.15
C THR A 98 -0.88 17.84 8.90
N LEU A 99 -1.40 16.68 8.48
CA LEU A 99 -2.77 16.56 7.99
C LEU A 99 -3.85 16.75 9.07
N ILE A 100 -3.59 16.35 10.32
CA ILE A 100 -4.58 16.49 11.41
C ILE A 100 -4.46 17.87 12.08
N LYS A 101 -3.26 18.40 12.31
CA LYS A 101 -3.09 19.72 12.94
C LYS A 101 -3.54 20.87 12.04
N GLU A 102 -3.23 20.84 10.74
CA GLU A 102 -3.71 21.86 9.80
C GLU A 102 -5.24 21.89 9.74
N LYS A 103 -5.87 20.72 9.79
CA LYS A 103 -7.33 20.61 9.83
C LYS A 103 -7.90 21.31 11.07
N ILE A 104 -7.34 21.06 12.26
CA ILE A 104 -7.78 21.70 13.52
C ILE A 104 -7.57 23.21 13.48
N SER A 105 -6.41 23.67 13.00
CA SER A 105 -6.08 25.10 12.87
C SER A 105 -7.07 25.84 11.96
N GLN A 106 -7.44 25.26 10.81
CA GLN A 106 -8.47 25.84 9.94
C GLN A 106 -9.81 25.97 10.66
N TRP A 107 -10.26 24.94 11.39
CA TRP A 107 -11.51 25.01 12.17
C TRP A 107 -11.50 26.12 13.22
N THR A 108 -10.37 26.37 13.89
CA THR A 108 -10.27 27.43 14.90
C THR A 108 -10.26 28.84 14.32
N HIS A 109 -9.96 29.03 13.03
CA HIS A 109 -10.06 30.33 12.37
C HIS A 109 -11.47 30.66 11.87
N PHE A 110 -12.38 29.67 11.82
CA PHE A 110 -13.78 29.84 11.39
C PHE A 110 -14.79 29.80 12.57
N LEU A 111 -14.30 29.63 13.80
CA LEU A 111 -15.05 29.81 15.06
C LEU A 111 -14.72 31.20 15.63
#